data_AF-A0A538A6G2-F1
#
_entry.id   AF-A0A538A6G2-F1
#
_cell.length_a   1.000
_cell.length_b   1.000
_cell.length_c   1.000
_cell.angle_alpha   90.00
_cell.angle_beta   90.00
_cell.angle_gamma   90.00
#
_symmetry.space_group_name_H-M   'P 1'
#
loop_
_entity.id
_entity.type
_entity.pdbx_description
1 polymer ?
#
loop_
_entity_poly.entity_id
_entity_poly.type
_entity_poly.pdbx_seq_one_letter_code
_entity_poly.pdbx_strand_id
1 'polypeptide(L)'
;MSEAERPDRLAPGRRVTIEDIRALAGPATPHFALQIRNRIRRLIADLPADDPVRTEGERHIARLEELAQHSGDPRGVGPGTPAAH
;
A
#
# COMPACT_ATOMS: atom_id res chain seq x y z
N MET A 1 -5.54 7.59 -28.06
CA MET A 1 -6.38 8.11 -26.96
C MET A 1 -6.87 6.90 -26.19
N SER A 2 -6.46 6.75 -24.93
CA SER A 2 -6.86 5.64 -24.05
C SER A 2 -7.43 6.21 -22.76
N GLU A 3 -8.61 5.72 -22.41
CA GLU A 3 -9.61 6.33 -21.55
C GLU A 3 -9.48 5.93 -20.07
N ALA A 4 -8.26 5.73 -19.54
CA ALA A 4 -8.06 4.97 -18.30
C ALA A 4 -7.49 5.73 -17.10
N GLU A 5 -7.33 7.05 -17.16
CA GLU A 5 -6.94 7.85 -16.00
C GLU A 5 -8.12 8.72 -15.58
N ARG A 6 -9.05 8.17 -14.78
CA ARG A 6 -10.13 8.97 -14.19
C ARG A 6 -9.54 9.86 -13.09
N PRO A 7 -9.33 11.17 -13.32
CA PRO A 7 -8.78 12.08 -12.32
C PRO A 7 -9.82 12.33 -11.20
N ASP A 8 -11.09 12.05 -11.48
CA ASP A 8 -12.26 12.21 -10.62
C ASP A 8 -12.25 11.34 -9.35
N ARG A 9 -11.43 10.30 -9.28
CA ARG A 9 -11.34 9.47 -8.06
C ARG A 9 -10.70 10.23 -6.89
N LEU A 10 -10.05 11.37 -7.15
CA LEU A 10 -9.41 12.24 -6.16
C LEU A 10 -10.06 13.64 -6.07
N ALA A 11 -11.30 13.80 -6.54
CA ALA A 11 -11.98 15.10 -6.49
C ALA A 11 -12.05 15.62 -5.03
N PRO A 12 -11.68 16.90 -4.77
CA PRO A 12 -11.79 17.51 -3.45
C PRO A 12 -13.27 17.60 -3.06
N GLY A 13 -13.74 16.64 -2.25
CA GLY A 13 -15.15 16.52 -1.84
C GLY A 13 -15.69 15.10 -1.87
N ARG A 14 -15.02 14.15 -2.56
CA ARG A 14 -15.41 12.74 -2.49
C ARG A 14 -14.84 12.10 -1.22
N ARG A 15 -15.71 11.54 -0.38
CA ARG A 15 -15.29 10.75 0.79
C ARG A 15 -14.49 9.54 0.31
N VAL A 16 -13.25 9.43 0.77
CA VAL A 16 -12.39 8.26 0.52
C VAL A 16 -13.06 7.03 1.14
N THR A 17 -13.10 5.93 0.40
CA THR A 17 -13.63 4.65 0.89
C THR A 17 -12.53 3.61 1.05
N ILE A 18 -12.82 2.54 1.80
CA ILE A 18 -11.92 1.38 1.91
C ILE A 18 -11.62 0.80 0.51
N GLU A 19 -12.61 0.78 -0.38
CA GLU A 19 -12.42 0.27 -1.74
C GLU A 19 -11.43 1.12 -2.54
N ASP A 20 -11.43 2.44 -2.35
CA ASP A 20 -10.44 3.32 -2.99
C ASP A 20 -9.01 3.00 -2.51
N ILE A 21 -8.84 2.69 -1.21
CA ILE A 21 -7.56 2.24 -0.65
C ILE A 21 -7.14 0.89 -1.25
N ARG A 22 -8.07 -0.08 -1.33
CA ARG A 22 -7.81 -1.39 -1.92
C ARG A 22 -7.46 -1.29 -3.40
N ALA A 23 -8.16 -0.46 -4.16
CA ALA A 23 -7.90 -0.22 -5.57
C ALA A 23 -6.52 0.42 -5.81
N LEU A 24 -6.05 1.26 -4.88
CA LEU A 24 -4.71 1.85 -4.95
C LEU A 24 -3.61 0.85 -4.58
N ALA A 25 -3.84 0.02 -3.56
CA ALA A 25 -2.82 -0.92 -3.06
C ALA A 25 -2.81 -2.26 -3.79
N GLY A 26 -3.92 -2.71 -4.37
CA GLY A 26 -4.07 -4.00 -5.05
C GLY A 26 -3.07 -4.22 -6.19
N PRO A 27 -2.86 -3.26 -7.12
CA PRO A 27 -1.90 -3.39 -8.20
C PRO A 27 -0.48 -2.94 -7.81
N ALA A 28 -0.17 -2.78 -6.52
CA ALA A 28 1.12 -2.26 -6.08
C ALA A 28 2.26 -3.22 -6.44
N THR A 29 3.23 -2.72 -7.20
CA THR A 29 4.52 -3.39 -7.36
C THR A 29 5.49 -2.91 -6.28
N PRO A 30 6.50 -3.71 -5.92
CA PRO A 30 7.50 -3.32 -4.92
C PRO A 30 8.18 -1.97 -5.19
N HIS A 31 8.50 -1.66 -6.45
CA HIS A 31 9.10 -0.38 -6.85
C HIS A 31 8.20 0.83 -6.58
N PHE A 32 6.88 0.68 -6.75
CA PHE A 32 5.90 1.74 -6.54
C PHE A 32 5.31 1.76 -5.13
N ALA A 33 5.64 0.78 -4.28
CA ALA A 33 5.01 0.60 -2.98
C ALA A 33 5.16 1.84 -2.08
N LEU A 34 6.35 2.48 -2.06
CA LEU A 34 6.57 3.72 -1.30
C LEU A 34 5.79 4.92 -1.86
N GLN A 35 5.60 4.99 -3.18
CA GLN A 35 4.79 6.05 -3.80
C GLN A 35 3.31 5.89 -3.46
N ILE A 36 2.79 4.66 -3.57
CA ILE A 36 1.41 4.33 -3.20
C ILE A 36 1.18 4.58 -1.71
N ARG A 37 2.14 4.21 -0.85
CA ARG A 37 2.11 4.48 0.59
C ARG A 37 1.93 5.97 0.88
N ASN A 38 2.73 6.83 0.24
CA ASN A 38 2.65 8.27 0.44
C ASN A 38 1.30 8.85 -0.01
N ARG A 39 0.72 8.28 -1.08
CA ARG A 39 -0.62 8.65 -1.54
C ARG A 39 -1.69 8.26 -0.53
N ILE A 40 -1.66 7.03 -0.01
CA ILE A 40 -2.59 6.56 1.03
C ILE A 40 -2.47 7.41 2.29
N ARG A 41 -1.24 7.74 2.74
CA ARG A 41 -1.02 8.63 3.90
C ARG A 41 -1.73 9.97 3.77
N ARG A 42 -1.68 10.58 2.58
CA ARG A 42 -2.38 11.86 2.31
C ARG A 42 -3.89 11.70 2.33
N LEU A 43 -4.42 10.60 1.79
CA LEU A 43 -5.86 10.34 1.75
C LEU A 43 -6.49 10.17 3.13
N ILE A 44 -5.75 9.60 4.08
CA ILE A 44 -6.25 9.31 5.43
C ILE A 44 -5.86 10.36 6.48
N ALA A 45 -5.01 11.34 6.14
CA ALA A 45 -4.46 12.30 7.08
C ALA A 45 -5.55 13.15 7.77
N ASP A 46 -6.59 13.52 7.02
CA ASP A 46 -7.70 14.34 7.51
C ASP A 46 -8.85 13.51 8.10
N LEU A 47 -8.71 12.18 8.19
CA LEU A 47 -9.75 11.31 8.74
C LEU A 47 -9.63 11.18 10.27
N PRO A 48 -10.78 11.09 10.99
CA PRO A 48 -10.81 10.78 12.41
C PRO A 48 -10.06 9.47 12.72
N ALA A 49 -9.48 9.39 13.92
CA ALA A 49 -8.74 8.20 14.36
C ALA A 49 -9.60 6.92 14.35
N ASP A 50 -10.89 7.04 14.71
CA ASP A 50 -11.87 5.94 14.68
C ASP A 50 -12.49 5.67 13.29
N ASP A 51 -12.08 6.38 12.24
CA ASP A 51 -12.63 6.13 10.90
C ASP A 51 -12.09 4.77 10.37
N PRO A 52 -12.97 3.85 9.94
CA PRO A 52 -12.56 2.54 9.45
C PRO A 52 -11.69 2.61 8.20
N VAL A 53 -11.83 3.66 7.38
CA VAL A 53 -10.99 3.91 6.19
C VAL A 53 -9.57 4.25 6.61
N ARG A 54 -9.40 5.02 7.69
CA ARG A 54 -8.08 5.35 8.23
C ARG A 54 -7.38 4.10 8.75
N THR A 55 -8.08 3.30 9.54
CA THR A 55 -7.54 2.03 10.07
C THR A 55 -7.08 1.09 8.94
N GLU A 56 -7.88 0.94 7.89
CA GLU A 56 -7.47 0.13 6.73
C GLU A 56 -6.32 0.78 5.94
N GLY A 57 -6.32 2.10 5.77
CA GLY A 57 -5.22 2.83 5.15
C GLY A 57 -3.89 2.60 5.86
N GLU A 58 -3.88 2.66 7.19
CA GLU A 58 -2.69 2.39 8.02
C GLU A 58 -2.19 0.94 7.87
N ARG A 59 -3.10 -0.05 7.83
CA ARG A 59 -2.76 -1.45 7.55
C ARG A 59 -2.11 -1.64 6.19
N HIS A 60 -2.66 -0.98 5.16
CA HIS A 60 -2.11 -1.02 3.81
C HIS A 60 -0.75 -0.30 3.71
N ILE A 61 -0.55 0.80 4.44
CA ILE A 61 0.75 1.49 4.54
C ILE A 61 1.82 0.54 5.05
N ALA A 62 1.57 -0.18 6.15
CA ALA A 62 2.52 -1.13 6.71
C ALA A 62 2.91 -2.22 5.69
N ARG A 63 1.91 -2.82 5.02
CA ARG A 63 2.15 -3.83 3.98
C ARG A 63 3.00 -3.30 2.82
N LEU A 64 2.75 -2.06 2.39
CA LEU A 64 3.52 -1.43 1.31
C LEU A 64 4.95 -1.11 1.73
N GLU A 65 5.19 -0.79 3.00
CA GLU A 65 6.54 -0.61 3.53
C GLU A 65 7.32 -1.93 3.53
N GLU A 66 6.70 -3.02 3.97
CA GLU A 66 7.29 -4.38 3.88
C GLU A 66 7.55 -4.77 2.43
N LEU A 67 6.58 -4.57 1.53
CA LEU A 67 6.71 -4.89 0.11
C LEU A 67 7.88 -4.14 -0.55
N ALA A 68 8.10 -2.87 -0.18
CA ALA A 68 9.23 -2.09 -0.65
C ALA A 68 10.57 -2.64 -0.16
N GLN A 69 10.62 -3.14 1.08
CA GLN A 69 11.83 -3.69 1.70
C GLN A 69 12.22 -5.04 1.07
N HIS A 70 11.25 -5.87 0.72
CA HIS A 70 11.47 -7.16 0.06
C HIS A 70 11.71 -7.05 -1.45
N SER A 71 11.67 -5.84 -2.01
CA SER A 71 11.90 -5.58 -3.43
C SER A 71 13.34 -5.80 -3.91
N GLY A 72 14.30 -5.99 -2.99
CA GLY A 72 15.72 -5.83 -3.28
C GLY A 72 16.68 -6.85 -2.68
N ASP A 73 16.23 -7.97 -2.10
CA ASP A 73 17.17 -8.98 -1.60
C ASP A 73 16.57 -10.40 -1.51
N PRO A 74 17.07 -11.39 -2.30
CA PRO A 74 16.79 -12.81 -2.12
C PRO A 74 17.70 -13.48 -1.06
N ARG A 75 18.17 -12.78 -0.01
CA ARG A 75 18.89 -13.41 1.10
C ARG A 75 17.91 -13.65 2.25
N GLY A 76 17.23 -14.79 2.12
CA GLY A 76 16.30 -15.25 3.15
C GLY A 76 15.82 -16.69 3.04
N VAL A 77 16.40 -17.52 2.17
CA VAL A 77 16.34 -18.98 2.34
C VAL A 77 17.70 -19.58 1.99
N GLY A 78 18.69 -19.32 2.84
CA GLY A 78 19.75 -20.31 2.99
C GLY A 78 19.11 -21.50 3.71
N PRO A 79 19.20 -22.75 3.22
CA PRO A 79 18.86 -23.90 4.03
C PRO A 79 19.90 -24.02 5.16
N GLY A 80 19.63 -23.30 6.26
CA GLY A 80 20.28 -23.51 7.53
C GLY A 80 19.73 -24.79 8.16
N THR A 81 20.19 -25.94 7.68
CA THR A 81 20.10 -27.19 8.42
C THR A 81 21.52 -27.59 8.82
N PRO A 82 21.94 -27.39 10.08
CA PRO A 82 23.04 -28.19 10.59
C PRO A 82 22.49 -29.59 10.86
N ALA A 83 22.68 -30.50 9.91
CA ALA A 83 22.58 -31.93 10.22
C ALA A 83 23.89 -32.34 10.90
N ALA A 84 23.86 -32.34 12.23
CA ALA A 84 24.78 -33.14 13.01
C ALA A 84 24.50 -34.62 12.69
N HIS A 85 25.53 -35.35 12.23
CA HIS A 85 25.85 -36.72 12.65
C HIS A 85 27.18 -37.16 12.03
#